data_AF-A0ABD2U1T8-F1
#
_entry.id   AF-A0ABD2U1T8-F1
#
_cell.length_a   1.000
_cell.length_b   1.000
_cell.length_c   1.000
_cell.angle_alpha   90.00
_cell.angle_beta   90.00
_cell.angle_gamma   90.00
#
_symmetry.space_group_name_H-M   'P 1'
#
loop_
_entity.id
_entity.type
_entity.pdbx_description
1 polymer ?
#
loop_
_entity_poly.entity_id
_entity_poly.type
_entity_poly.pdbx_seq_one_letter_code
_entity_poly.pdbx_strand_id
1 'polypeptide(L)'
;MATLRRLIIPFRSSLLRTSYSHYGCKEGFLGGGYRQCSSIVSSEPKVLKFEDQEKLLANAKDSLSEEEISKIREEYNAAKEKFLKIPDALKQMSKMNPKGIYVNKNVRLDSIQVYGFDYDYTLAHYSSNLQCLIYDLAKQHLVNEFKYPDTCLEFKYDPSFPIRGLYYDKSKGCLMKLDFFGSIELDGCYYGRRKLSREEIDEMYGTRHIGRDQARELVCLMDFFCFSEACLIADIVQHFVDAKLEFDARYVYEDVNRAIQYVHNSGLVHRGILADPPRYLVKNDQLLRFLRMLKDKGKKLFLLTNSPFYFVDGGMRFMLQDSLGQQDSWKELFDVVIAKANKPEFYKSDHPFRCYDVEKDTLAFTKVDAFLPGKIYYHGCLKAFLQITKWKGPEVIYFGDHLFSDLRGPSKAGWRTAAIIHELKSEIMIQNDNSYRFEQAKFHIMQELLGRLHATATSSMTSEAYKSLLRELNDERQKTRYKMKGMFNKSFGATFLTDTGQESAFAYHIHQYADIYTSEPENFLYYPPEAWFHVPYDIKIMPHHLKVSSNLFRT
;
A
#
# COMPACT_ATOMS: atom_id res chain seq x y z
N MET A 1 -13.39 20.50 48.93
CA MET A 1 -14.86 20.64 49.12
C MET A 1 -15.44 21.41 47.94
N ALA A 2 -16.76 21.53 47.81
CA ALA A 2 -17.43 21.88 46.55
C ALA A 2 -18.03 23.30 46.48
N THR A 3 -18.11 23.85 45.26
CA THR A 3 -19.14 24.76 44.71
C THR A 3 -18.70 25.09 43.26
N LEU A 4 -19.37 24.76 42.14
CA LEU A 4 -20.76 24.42 41.80
C LEU A 4 -21.70 25.63 41.64
N ARG A 5 -21.85 26.11 40.39
CA ARG A 5 -23.01 26.86 39.86
C ARG A 5 -23.25 26.51 38.37
N ARG A 6 -24.48 26.73 37.87
CA ARG A 6 -25.01 26.19 36.59
C ARG A 6 -25.58 27.27 35.65
N LEU A 7 -25.55 26.97 34.35
CA LEU A 7 -26.45 27.39 33.25
C LEU A 7 -26.65 26.15 32.34
N ILE A 8 -27.81 25.66 31.87
CA ILE A 8 -29.23 26.10 31.93
C ILE A 8 -29.48 27.36 31.08
N ILE A 9 -30.34 27.39 30.04
CA ILE A 9 -31.34 26.44 29.48
C ILE A 9 -31.77 26.93 28.05
N PRO A 10 -32.61 26.27 27.21
CA PRO A 10 -33.12 24.89 27.12
C PRO A 10 -32.62 24.24 25.77
N PHE A 11 -33.30 23.68 24.75
CA PHE A 11 -34.62 23.07 24.35
C PHE A 11 -34.37 22.40 22.94
N ARG A 12 -35.21 21.58 22.25
CA ARG A 12 -36.42 20.75 22.52
C ARG A 12 -36.75 19.91 21.26
N SER A 13 -36.86 18.58 21.38
CA SER A 13 -37.59 17.74 20.39
C SER A 13 -37.98 16.39 21.01
N SER A 14 -39.25 16.00 20.91
CA SER A 14 -39.81 14.77 21.49
C SER A 14 -40.17 13.74 20.41
N LEU A 15 -39.88 12.47 20.65
CA LEU A 15 -40.41 11.34 19.87
C LEU A 15 -41.24 10.43 20.77
N LEU A 16 -42.45 10.09 20.32
CA LEU A 16 -43.32 9.10 20.93
C LEU A 16 -43.71 8.06 19.87
N ARG A 17 -43.78 6.79 20.29
CA ARG A 17 -44.29 5.69 19.45
C ARG A 17 -45.82 5.70 19.45
N THR A 18 -46.41 5.34 18.32
CA THR A 18 -47.64 4.51 18.28
C THR A 18 -47.75 3.80 16.93
N SER A 19 -48.43 2.66 16.92
CA SER A 19 -48.78 1.86 15.74
C SER A 19 -50.10 2.31 15.11
N TYR A 20 -50.39 1.94 13.86
CA TYR A 20 -51.56 1.10 13.49
C TYR A 20 -51.56 0.73 11.97
N SER A 21 -52.66 0.14 11.47
CA SER A 21 -52.71 -0.78 10.33
C SER A 21 -53.55 -0.31 9.11
N HIS A 22 -53.67 -1.20 8.11
CA HIS A 22 -54.45 -1.09 6.86
C HIS A 22 -55.77 -0.28 6.93
N TYR A 23 -56.07 0.51 5.88
CA TYR A 23 -57.05 0.17 4.80
C TYR A 23 -57.25 1.39 3.86
N GLY A 24 -57.98 1.20 2.74
CA GLY A 24 -58.79 2.29 2.14
C GLY A 24 -58.39 2.82 0.76
N CYS A 25 -59.05 2.33 -0.29
CA CYS A 25 -59.01 2.86 -1.66
C CYS A 25 -59.89 4.12 -1.83
N LYS A 26 -59.46 5.09 -2.67
CA LYS A 26 -60.26 5.87 -3.66
C LYS A 26 -59.38 6.98 -4.29
N GLU A 27 -59.11 6.94 -5.60
CA GLU A 27 -59.86 7.55 -6.74
C GLU A 27 -59.30 8.91 -7.20
N GLY A 28 -59.04 9.03 -8.51
CA GLY A 28 -58.48 10.22 -9.17
C GLY A 28 -58.29 9.97 -10.67
N PHE A 29 -59.35 10.17 -11.45
CA PHE A 29 -59.42 9.82 -12.88
C PHE A 29 -58.79 10.88 -13.79
N LEU A 30 -58.10 10.44 -14.87
CA LEU A 30 -58.01 11.01 -16.23
C LEU A 30 -56.91 10.24 -17.01
N GLY A 31 -57.08 9.80 -18.27
CA GLY A 31 -58.28 9.73 -19.10
C GLY A 31 -57.96 9.28 -20.54
N GLY A 32 -58.67 8.26 -21.05
CA GLY A 32 -58.56 7.78 -22.44
C GLY A 32 -57.66 6.53 -22.63
N GLY A 33 -58.02 5.55 -23.46
CA GLY A 33 -59.29 5.41 -24.19
C GLY A 33 -59.28 4.33 -25.26
N TYR A 34 -59.58 3.08 -24.90
CA TYR A 34 -59.80 1.97 -25.85
C TYR A 34 -61.27 1.52 -25.84
N ARG A 35 -61.82 1.23 -27.03
CA ARG A 35 -63.12 0.55 -27.21
C ARG A 35 -62.93 -0.74 -28.02
N GLN A 36 -63.74 -1.74 -27.69
CA GLN A 36 -63.78 -3.06 -28.31
C GLN A 36 -64.55 -3.01 -29.65
N CYS A 37 -64.35 -3.98 -30.56
CA CYS A 37 -65.25 -5.15 -30.62
C CYS A 37 -64.82 -6.29 -31.57
N SER A 38 -65.38 -7.48 -31.29
CA SER A 38 -65.79 -8.56 -32.21
C SER A 38 -64.83 -9.11 -33.29
N SER A 39 -64.28 -10.30 -33.01
CA SER A 39 -64.35 -11.54 -33.83
C SER A 39 -64.22 -11.51 -35.37
N ILE A 40 -63.37 -12.40 -35.92
CA ILE A 40 -63.79 -13.49 -36.84
C ILE A 40 -62.66 -14.50 -37.12
N VAL A 41 -63.04 -15.80 -37.11
CA VAL A 41 -62.49 -17.02 -37.76
C VAL A 41 -60.96 -17.23 -37.93
N SER A 42 -60.55 -18.47 -37.63
CA SER A 42 -59.22 -19.08 -37.75
C SER A 42 -58.55 -19.05 -39.13
N SER A 43 -57.22 -18.89 -39.14
CA SER A 43 -56.34 -19.52 -40.13
C SER A 43 -54.90 -19.71 -39.62
N GLU A 44 -54.66 -20.84 -38.93
CA GLU A 44 -53.35 -21.51 -38.98
C GLU A 44 -53.19 -22.22 -40.35
N PRO A 45 -51.97 -22.47 -40.86
CA PRO A 45 -50.75 -22.77 -40.09
C PRO A 45 -49.50 -21.96 -40.49
N LYS A 46 -48.84 -21.35 -39.49
CA LYS A 46 -47.44 -20.86 -39.60
C LYS A 46 -46.56 -21.07 -38.36
N VAL A 47 -47.12 -21.42 -37.20
CA VAL A 47 -46.38 -21.51 -35.91
C VAL A 47 -45.28 -22.58 -35.93
N LEU A 48 -45.58 -23.77 -36.46
CA LEU A 48 -44.64 -24.91 -36.51
C LEU A 48 -43.26 -24.59 -37.15
N LYS A 49 -43.17 -23.62 -38.07
CA LYS A 49 -41.88 -23.27 -38.71
C LYS A 49 -41.00 -22.34 -37.88
N PHE A 50 -41.54 -21.64 -36.89
CA PHE A 50 -40.72 -20.77 -36.03
C PHE A 50 -40.01 -21.58 -34.94
N GLU A 51 -40.72 -22.47 -34.24
CA GLU A 51 -40.09 -23.31 -33.21
C GLU A 51 -38.97 -24.19 -33.79
N ASP A 52 -39.16 -24.77 -34.98
CA ASP A 52 -38.13 -25.60 -35.61
C ASP A 52 -36.93 -24.78 -36.06
N GLN A 53 -37.12 -23.53 -36.47
CA GLN A 53 -36.00 -22.61 -36.74
C GLN A 53 -35.26 -22.21 -35.46
N GLU A 54 -35.96 -21.98 -34.35
CA GLU A 54 -35.33 -21.69 -33.05
C GLU A 54 -34.58 -22.91 -32.50
N LYS A 55 -35.13 -24.13 -32.62
CA LYS A 55 -34.46 -25.39 -32.26
C LYS A 55 -33.21 -25.64 -33.12
N LEU A 56 -33.27 -25.36 -34.43
CA LEU A 56 -32.09 -25.45 -35.32
C LEU A 56 -31.03 -24.40 -34.96
N LEU A 57 -31.44 -23.17 -34.64
CA LEU A 57 -30.52 -22.10 -34.18
C LEU A 57 -29.92 -22.38 -32.80
N ALA A 58 -30.64 -23.08 -31.91
CA ALA A 58 -30.11 -23.55 -30.63
C ALA A 58 -29.08 -24.66 -30.84
N ASN A 59 -29.45 -25.73 -31.55
CA ASN A 59 -28.56 -26.86 -31.83
C ASN A 59 -27.27 -26.43 -32.56
N ALA A 60 -27.36 -25.47 -33.49
CA ALA A 60 -26.19 -24.92 -34.18
C ALA A 60 -25.30 -24.05 -33.28
N LYS A 61 -25.86 -23.37 -32.28
CA LYS A 61 -25.06 -22.66 -31.26
C LYS A 61 -24.39 -23.63 -30.31
N ASP A 62 -25.09 -24.70 -29.92
CA ASP A 62 -24.54 -25.71 -29.02
C ASP A 62 -23.37 -26.46 -29.69
N SER A 63 -23.50 -26.85 -30.96
CA SER A 63 -22.40 -27.48 -31.73
C SER A 63 -21.19 -26.55 -31.88
N LEU A 64 -21.41 -25.28 -32.24
CA LEU A 64 -20.33 -24.27 -32.31
C LEU A 64 -19.67 -24.03 -30.93
N SER A 65 -20.42 -24.17 -29.83
CA SER A 65 -19.87 -24.02 -28.49
C SER A 65 -18.98 -25.19 -28.07
N GLU A 66 -19.34 -26.43 -28.41
CA GLU A 66 -18.53 -27.62 -28.15
C GLU A 66 -17.29 -27.68 -29.06
N GLU A 67 -17.38 -27.21 -30.31
CA GLU A 67 -16.20 -27.02 -31.19
C GLU A 67 -15.17 -26.06 -30.59
N GLU A 68 -15.59 -24.88 -30.12
CA GLU A 68 -14.68 -23.92 -29.47
C GLU A 68 -14.18 -24.43 -28.10
N ILE A 69 -14.96 -25.23 -27.36
CA ILE A 69 -14.50 -25.94 -26.14
C ILE A 69 -13.40 -26.95 -26.48
N SER A 70 -13.54 -27.73 -27.56
CA SER A 70 -12.49 -28.66 -28.02
C SER A 70 -11.21 -27.90 -28.37
N LYS A 71 -11.33 -26.81 -29.12
CA LYS A 71 -10.21 -25.93 -29.50
C LYS A 71 -9.50 -25.32 -28.29
N ILE A 72 -10.23 -24.82 -27.28
CA ILE A 72 -9.62 -24.35 -26.02
C ILE A 72 -8.89 -25.49 -25.28
N ARG A 73 -9.40 -26.73 -25.35
CA ARG A 73 -8.74 -27.92 -24.77
C ARG A 73 -7.47 -28.34 -25.55
N GLU A 74 -7.49 -28.24 -26.87
CA GLU A 74 -6.31 -28.48 -27.72
C GLU A 74 -5.21 -27.45 -27.45
N GLU A 75 -5.57 -26.17 -27.38
CA GLU A 75 -4.65 -25.08 -27.00
C GLU A 75 -4.08 -25.28 -25.58
N TYR A 76 -4.90 -25.72 -24.62
CA TYR A 76 -4.47 -26.05 -23.26
C TYR A 76 -3.47 -27.22 -23.23
N ASN A 77 -3.71 -28.28 -24.00
CA ASN A 77 -2.80 -29.42 -24.11
C ASN A 77 -1.47 -29.00 -24.78
N ALA A 78 -1.52 -28.23 -25.85
CA ALA A 78 -0.33 -27.68 -26.51
C ALA A 78 0.43 -26.66 -25.64
N ALA A 79 -0.22 -26.05 -24.64
CA ALA A 79 0.44 -25.26 -23.60
C ALA A 79 1.11 -26.16 -22.55
N LYS A 80 0.43 -27.21 -22.06
CA LYS A 80 0.97 -28.20 -21.10
C LYS A 80 2.29 -28.83 -21.58
N GLU A 81 2.39 -29.21 -22.86
CA GLU A 81 3.65 -29.76 -23.42
C GLU A 81 4.81 -28.75 -23.34
N LYS A 82 4.52 -27.46 -23.56
CA LYS A 82 5.49 -26.37 -23.45
C LYS A 82 5.85 -26.07 -21.99
N PHE A 83 5.03 -26.46 -21.01
CA PHE A 83 5.35 -26.33 -19.58
C PHE A 83 6.46 -27.29 -19.08
N LEU A 84 7.02 -28.13 -19.96
CA LEU A 84 8.19 -28.96 -19.66
C LEU A 84 9.53 -28.21 -19.77
N LYS A 85 9.58 -27.02 -20.38
CA LYS A 85 10.81 -26.21 -20.57
C LYS A 85 10.49 -24.71 -20.48
N ILE A 86 11.44 -23.92 -19.98
CA ILE A 86 11.33 -22.45 -20.01
C ILE A 86 11.58 -21.96 -21.46
N PRO A 87 10.59 -21.35 -22.14
CA PRO A 87 10.76 -20.92 -23.52
C PRO A 87 11.84 -19.83 -23.67
N ASP A 88 12.60 -19.87 -24.77
CA ASP A 88 13.64 -18.87 -25.04
C ASP A 88 13.07 -17.46 -25.20
N ALA A 89 11.81 -17.32 -25.63
CA ALA A 89 11.08 -16.05 -25.62
C ALA A 89 11.02 -15.41 -24.21
N LEU A 90 10.86 -16.19 -23.14
CA LEU A 90 10.92 -15.66 -21.77
C LEU A 90 12.33 -15.20 -21.39
N LYS A 91 13.37 -15.88 -21.88
CA LYS A 91 14.77 -15.46 -21.67
C LYS A 91 15.08 -14.15 -22.39
N GLN A 92 14.42 -13.88 -23.52
CA GLN A 92 14.61 -12.71 -24.38
C GLN A 92 13.82 -11.46 -23.96
N MET A 93 12.62 -11.59 -23.35
CA MET A 93 11.89 -10.38 -22.90
C MET A 93 12.67 -9.62 -21.82
N SER A 94 12.64 -8.29 -21.93
CA SER A 94 13.32 -7.34 -21.04
C SER A 94 12.98 -7.53 -19.56
N LYS A 95 14.00 -7.46 -18.72
CA LYS A 95 13.87 -7.42 -17.25
C LYS A 95 13.64 -5.98 -16.77
N MET A 96 12.90 -5.83 -15.67
CA MET A 96 12.66 -4.54 -15.03
C MET A 96 13.89 -4.10 -14.21
N ASN A 97 14.17 -2.80 -14.10
CA ASN A 97 15.37 -2.31 -13.42
C ASN A 97 15.13 -2.17 -11.88
N PRO A 98 15.83 -2.93 -11.01
CA PRO A 98 15.69 -2.79 -9.55
C PRO A 98 16.11 -1.43 -8.99
N LYS A 99 16.85 -0.64 -9.79
CA LYS A 99 17.29 0.74 -9.53
C LYS A 99 16.53 1.78 -10.38
N GLY A 100 15.38 1.39 -10.95
CA GLY A 100 14.58 2.28 -11.79
C GLY A 100 13.79 3.32 -11.00
N ILE A 101 13.51 4.46 -11.63
CA ILE A 101 12.47 5.39 -11.19
C ILE A 101 11.18 5.06 -11.94
N TYR A 102 10.11 4.83 -11.18
CA TYR A 102 8.80 4.42 -11.65
C TYR A 102 7.80 5.58 -11.54
N VAL A 103 6.87 5.68 -12.49
CA VAL A 103 6.19 6.95 -12.79
C VAL A 103 4.67 6.81 -12.72
N ASN A 104 4.04 7.54 -11.80
CA ASN A 104 2.59 7.62 -11.65
C ASN A 104 2.01 8.90 -12.27
N LYS A 105 2.78 10.00 -12.29
CA LYS A 105 2.47 11.26 -12.98
C LYS A 105 3.73 11.77 -13.67
N ASN A 106 3.58 12.47 -14.80
CA ASN A 106 4.74 13.00 -15.54
C ASN A 106 5.51 14.05 -14.71
N VAL A 107 6.83 13.94 -14.64
CA VAL A 107 7.72 14.86 -13.89
C VAL A 107 8.91 15.28 -14.77
N ARG A 108 9.19 16.58 -14.86
CA ARG A 108 10.36 17.15 -15.54
C ARG A 108 11.36 17.63 -14.48
N LEU A 109 12.52 16.99 -14.36
CA LEU A 109 13.47 17.26 -13.27
C LEU A 109 14.08 18.67 -13.34
N ASP A 110 14.30 19.19 -14.54
CA ASP A 110 14.79 20.56 -14.75
C ASP A 110 13.88 21.63 -14.12
N SER A 111 12.57 21.40 -14.13
CA SER A 111 11.54 22.29 -13.57
C SER A 111 11.52 22.33 -12.05
N ILE A 112 12.07 21.31 -11.39
CA ILE A 112 12.21 21.23 -9.94
C ILE A 112 13.42 22.07 -9.52
N GLN A 113 13.21 23.07 -8.66
CA GLN A 113 14.31 23.88 -8.11
C GLN A 113 14.64 23.52 -6.66
N VAL A 114 13.72 22.83 -5.97
CA VAL A 114 13.81 22.52 -4.54
C VAL A 114 13.59 21.03 -4.29
N TYR A 115 14.48 20.41 -3.53
CA TYR A 115 14.43 19.00 -3.14
C TYR A 115 14.38 18.91 -1.61
N GLY A 116 13.26 18.47 -1.08
CA GLY A 116 13.07 18.17 0.34
C GLY A 116 13.17 16.68 0.62
N PHE A 117 13.62 16.32 1.82
CA PHE A 117 13.78 14.94 2.25
C PHE A 117 13.26 14.75 3.68
N ASP A 118 12.70 13.58 3.99
CA ASP A 118 12.79 13.04 5.35
C ASP A 118 14.19 12.45 5.61
N TYR A 119 14.51 12.26 6.88
CA TYR A 119 15.69 11.55 7.34
C TYR A 119 15.47 10.03 7.36
N ASP A 120 14.64 9.55 8.28
CA ASP A 120 14.43 8.12 8.57
C ASP A 120 13.88 7.35 7.35
N TYR A 121 14.43 6.15 7.08
CA TYR A 121 14.15 5.29 5.92
C TYR A 121 14.21 5.95 4.52
N THR A 122 14.63 7.21 4.45
CA THR A 122 14.67 8.02 3.23
C THR A 122 16.12 8.36 2.88
N LEU A 123 16.78 9.15 3.73
CA LEU A 123 18.24 9.35 3.70
C LEU A 123 18.96 8.31 4.56
N ALA A 124 18.44 8.03 5.76
CA ALA A 124 18.99 7.07 6.70
C ALA A 124 18.43 5.68 6.42
N HIS A 125 19.26 4.78 5.91
CA HIS A 125 18.89 3.39 5.65
C HIS A 125 19.32 2.51 6.82
N TYR A 126 18.41 1.68 7.31
CA TYR A 126 18.61 0.87 8.51
C TYR A 126 18.77 -0.61 8.18
N SER A 127 19.59 -1.29 8.97
CA SER A 127 19.73 -2.75 8.89
C SER A 127 18.54 -3.45 9.56
N SER A 128 18.37 -4.75 9.28
CA SER A 128 17.36 -5.60 9.94
C SER A 128 17.49 -5.66 11.47
N ASN A 129 18.65 -5.33 12.04
CA ASN A 129 18.85 -5.27 13.49
C ASN A 129 17.95 -4.23 14.18
N LEU A 130 17.53 -3.17 13.49
CA LEU A 130 16.71 -2.12 14.09
C LEU A 130 15.35 -2.65 14.56
N GLN A 131 14.72 -3.53 13.76
CA GLN A 131 13.43 -4.11 14.10
C GLN A 131 13.52 -5.05 15.31
N CYS A 132 14.64 -5.76 15.47
CA CYS A 132 14.93 -6.52 16.67
C CYS A 132 15.05 -5.60 17.90
N LEU A 133 15.80 -4.49 17.78
CA LEU A 133 15.98 -3.52 18.88
C LEU A 133 14.66 -2.89 19.33
N ILE A 134 13.82 -2.45 18.39
CA ILE A 134 12.51 -1.86 18.70
C ILE A 134 11.60 -2.89 19.37
N TYR A 135 11.55 -4.11 18.82
CA TYR A 135 10.74 -5.21 19.34
C TYR A 135 11.17 -5.61 20.76
N ASP A 136 12.46 -5.84 21.00
CA ASP A 136 12.97 -6.24 22.32
C ASP A 136 12.73 -5.16 23.38
N LEU A 137 12.92 -3.88 23.05
CA LEU A 137 12.63 -2.77 23.97
C LEU A 137 11.12 -2.64 24.26
N ALA A 138 10.25 -2.82 23.26
CA ALA A 138 8.80 -2.73 23.46
C ALA A 138 8.26 -3.92 24.27
N LYS A 139 8.74 -5.13 23.98
CA LYS A 139 8.50 -6.36 24.74
C LYS A 139 8.90 -6.22 26.21
N GLN A 140 10.09 -5.67 26.48
CA GLN A 140 10.54 -5.36 27.84
C GLN A 140 9.63 -4.34 28.55
N HIS A 141 9.17 -3.29 27.85
CA HIS A 141 8.26 -2.30 28.43
C HIS A 141 6.88 -2.88 28.78
N LEU A 142 6.33 -3.76 27.93
CA LEU A 142 5.04 -4.43 28.19
C LEU A 142 5.07 -5.29 29.46
N VAL A 143 6.13 -6.06 29.67
CA VAL A 143 6.31 -6.88 30.88
C VAL A 143 6.62 -6.00 32.09
N ASN A 144 7.60 -5.11 31.99
CA ASN A 144 8.07 -4.31 33.13
C ASN A 144 7.06 -3.28 33.61
N GLU A 145 6.37 -2.57 32.72
CA GLU A 145 5.45 -1.47 33.09
C GLU A 145 3.99 -1.91 33.06
N PHE A 146 3.53 -2.59 31.99
CA PHE A 146 2.13 -2.98 31.83
C PHE A 146 1.80 -4.39 32.36
N LYS A 147 2.79 -5.08 32.95
CA LYS A 147 2.64 -6.36 33.67
C LYS A 147 2.09 -7.51 32.82
N TYR A 148 2.46 -7.53 31.54
CA TYR A 148 2.30 -8.72 30.70
C TYR A 148 3.14 -9.89 31.27
N PRO A 149 2.74 -11.16 31.06
CA PRO A 149 3.43 -12.33 31.62
C PRO A 149 4.93 -12.37 31.28
N ASP A 150 5.78 -12.77 32.23
CA ASP A 150 7.24 -12.84 32.05
C ASP A 150 7.66 -13.75 30.87
N THR A 151 6.86 -14.75 30.54
CA THR A 151 7.00 -15.60 29.34
C THR A 151 7.05 -14.80 28.04
N CYS A 152 6.47 -13.60 28.00
CA CYS A 152 6.57 -12.71 26.84
C CYS A 152 8.00 -12.25 26.56
N LEU A 153 8.92 -12.27 27.54
CA LEU A 153 10.33 -11.92 27.32
C LEU A 153 11.07 -12.91 26.42
N GLU A 154 10.58 -14.16 26.32
CA GLU A 154 11.19 -15.20 25.50
C GLU A 154 10.96 -14.99 23.99
N PHE A 155 9.94 -14.22 23.61
CA PHE A 155 9.58 -14.00 22.21
C PHE A 155 10.70 -13.29 21.43
N LYS A 156 10.82 -13.58 20.14
CA LYS A 156 11.87 -13.04 19.26
C LYS A 156 11.24 -12.47 18.01
N TYR A 157 11.74 -11.31 17.57
CA TYR A 157 11.29 -10.68 16.34
C TYR A 157 11.51 -11.62 15.14
N ASP A 158 10.44 -11.84 14.38
CA ASP A 158 10.43 -12.65 13.16
C ASP A 158 10.33 -11.73 11.93
N PRO A 159 11.45 -11.50 11.20
CA PRO A 159 11.45 -10.70 9.98
C PRO A 159 10.75 -11.36 8.79
N SER A 160 10.37 -12.64 8.90
CA SER A 160 9.71 -13.40 7.82
C SER A 160 8.18 -13.37 7.89
N PHE A 161 7.61 -12.77 8.93
CA PHE A 161 6.16 -12.65 9.11
C PHE A 161 5.56 -11.37 8.53
N PRO A 162 5.85 -10.15 9.01
CA PRO A 162 5.17 -8.95 8.53
C PRO A 162 5.64 -8.56 7.11
N ILE A 163 4.78 -7.78 6.43
CA ILE A 163 5.14 -6.96 5.27
C ILE A 163 4.58 -5.55 5.49
N ARG A 164 5.03 -4.59 4.68
CA ARG A 164 4.46 -3.24 4.66
C ARG A 164 3.07 -3.26 4.04
N GLY A 165 2.19 -2.37 4.50
CA GLY A 165 0.86 -2.20 3.90
C GLY A 165 -0.25 -3.08 4.49
N LEU A 166 0.01 -3.75 5.61
CA LEU A 166 -0.99 -4.54 6.33
C LEU A 166 -1.99 -3.63 7.08
N TYR A 167 -3.12 -4.20 7.44
CA TYR A 167 -4.17 -3.58 8.23
C TYR A 167 -4.41 -4.41 9.48
N TYR A 168 -4.62 -3.75 10.63
CA TYR A 168 -4.99 -4.44 11.86
C TYR A 168 -6.38 -4.00 12.32
N ASP A 169 -7.29 -4.96 12.47
CA ASP A 169 -8.60 -4.74 13.08
C ASP A 169 -8.48 -4.88 14.60
N LYS A 170 -8.42 -3.74 15.28
CA LYS A 170 -8.39 -3.67 16.76
C LYS A 170 -9.68 -4.16 17.43
N SER A 171 -10.81 -4.18 16.72
CA SER A 171 -12.10 -4.64 17.24
C SER A 171 -12.28 -6.15 17.06
N LYS A 172 -11.50 -6.78 16.16
CA LYS A 172 -11.55 -8.23 15.85
C LYS A 172 -10.27 -9.01 16.17
N GLY A 173 -9.16 -8.32 16.44
CA GLY A 173 -7.84 -8.91 16.68
C GLY A 173 -7.10 -9.43 15.45
N CYS A 174 -7.56 -9.10 14.24
CA CYS A 174 -7.00 -9.66 13.00
C CYS A 174 -5.96 -8.76 12.34
N LEU A 175 -4.82 -9.34 11.97
CA LEU A 175 -3.85 -8.75 11.04
C LEU A 175 -4.14 -9.25 9.63
N MET A 176 -4.44 -8.34 8.69
CA MET A 176 -4.93 -8.69 7.35
C MET A 176 -4.25 -7.88 6.24
N LYS A 177 -4.18 -8.48 5.05
CA LYS A 177 -3.82 -7.82 3.80
C LYS A 177 -5.07 -7.56 2.96
N LEU A 178 -5.17 -6.38 2.36
CA LEU A 178 -6.30 -5.94 1.54
C LEU A 178 -5.87 -5.70 0.08
N ASP A 179 -6.74 -6.03 -0.88
CA ASP A 179 -6.66 -5.50 -2.24
C ASP A 179 -7.12 -4.03 -2.30
N PHE A 180 -6.91 -3.36 -3.44
CA PHE A 180 -7.27 -1.96 -3.63
C PHE A 180 -8.79 -1.68 -3.58
N PHE A 181 -9.65 -2.70 -3.67
CA PHE A 181 -11.09 -2.60 -3.45
C PHE A 181 -11.48 -2.73 -1.97
N GLY A 182 -10.53 -2.99 -1.07
CA GLY A 182 -10.78 -3.23 0.36
C GLY A 182 -11.20 -4.68 0.67
N SER A 183 -10.88 -5.64 -0.19
CA SER A 183 -11.19 -7.06 0.03
C SER A 183 -10.05 -7.79 0.74
N ILE A 184 -10.38 -8.55 1.79
CA ILE A 184 -9.45 -9.40 2.54
C ILE A 184 -8.83 -10.47 1.63
N GLU A 185 -7.50 -10.54 1.59
CA GLU A 185 -6.77 -11.65 0.95
C GLU A 185 -6.89 -12.91 1.83
N LEU A 186 -7.47 -13.98 1.29
CA LEU A 186 -7.78 -15.22 2.03
C LEU A 186 -6.53 -15.84 2.67
N ASP A 187 -5.46 -15.94 1.88
CA ASP A 187 -4.17 -16.45 2.34
C ASP A 187 -3.30 -15.35 3.00
N GLY A 188 -3.93 -14.27 3.49
CA GLY A 188 -3.28 -13.10 4.08
C GLY A 188 -4.06 -12.49 5.25
N CYS A 189 -4.88 -13.28 5.97
CA CYS A 189 -5.59 -12.87 7.18
C CYS A 189 -5.23 -13.78 8.37
N TYR A 190 -4.87 -13.18 9.49
CA TYR A 190 -4.26 -13.85 10.65
C TYR A 190 -4.90 -13.37 11.96
N TYR A 191 -5.08 -14.28 12.91
CA TYR A 191 -5.43 -14.00 14.30
C TYR A 191 -4.30 -14.55 15.19
N GLY A 192 -3.54 -13.64 15.82
CA GLY A 192 -2.22 -13.98 16.34
C GLY A 192 -1.27 -14.41 15.22
N ARG A 193 -0.59 -15.54 15.40
CA ARG A 193 0.26 -16.17 14.36
C ARG A 193 -0.51 -17.19 13.51
N ARG A 194 -1.75 -17.54 13.89
CA ARG A 194 -2.60 -18.48 13.15
C ARG A 194 -3.29 -17.80 11.96
N LYS A 195 -3.09 -18.33 10.75
CA LYS A 195 -3.86 -17.94 9.56
C LYS A 195 -5.31 -18.39 9.73
N LEU A 196 -6.26 -17.52 9.39
CA LEU A 196 -7.68 -17.87 9.39
C LEU A 196 -8.05 -18.70 8.15
N SER A 197 -9.08 -19.53 8.28
CA SER A 197 -9.77 -20.16 7.15
C SER A 197 -10.69 -19.17 6.44
N ARG A 198 -11.23 -19.54 5.28
CA ARG A 198 -12.23 -18.71 4.61
C ARG A 198 -13.51 -18.60 5.44
N GLU A 199 -13.92 -19.72 6.03
CA GLU A 199 -15.12 -19.88 6.83
C GLU A 199 -15.04 -18.98 8.07
N GLU A 200 -13.88 -18.95 8.75
CA GLU A 200 -13.62 -18.03 9.86
C GLU A 200 -13.70 -16.55 9.43
N ILE A 201 -13.22 -16.20 8.23
CA ILE A 201 -13.33 -14.82 7.70
C ILE A 201 -14.78 -14.48 7.38
N ASP A 202 -15.50 -15.36 6.68
CA ASP A 202 -16.90 -15.16 6.30
C ASP A 202 -17.82 -15.17 7.56
N GLU A 203 -17.47 -15.87 8.65
CA GLU A 203 -18.11 -15.76 9.97
C GLU A 203 -17.78 -14.46 10.72
N MET A 204 -16.50 -14.06 10.77
CA MET A 204 -16.08 -12.88 11.52
C MET A 204 -16.51 -11.55 10.88
N TYR A 205 -16.59 -11.49 9.55
CA TYR A 205 -16.84 -10.27 8.79
C TYR A 205 -18.14 -10.30 7.95
N GLY A 206 -18.78 -11.47 7.78
CA GLY A 206 -19.97 -11.66 6.93
C GLY A 206 -19.67 -11.64 5.42
N THR A 207 -18.53 -11.09 5.02
CA THR A 207 -18.01 -11.05 3.65
C THR A 207 -16.54 -10.64 3.69
N ARG A 208 -15.79 -10.96 2.63
CA ARG A 208 -14.40 -10.52 2.45
C ARG A 208 -14.25 -9.01 2.23
N HIS A 209 -15.30 -8.26 1.88
CA HIS A 209 -15.19 -6.82 1.60
C HIS A 209 -15.35 -5.97 2.86
N ILE A 210 -14.29 -5.25 3.25
CA ILE A 210 -14.34 -4.27 4.34
C ILE A 210 -15.10 -3.02 3.88
N GLY A 211 -16.23 -2.75 4.53
CA GLY A 211 -17.05 -1.56 4.25
C GLY A 211 -16.34 -0.25 4.63
N ARG A 212 -16.71 0.85 3.96
CA ARG A 212 -16.04 2.15 4.08
C ARG A 212 -15.89 2.67 5.51
N ASP A 213 -16.85 2.41 6.39
CA ASP A 213 -16.81 2.86 7.79
C ASP A 213 -15.98 1.91 8.67
N GLN A 214 -16.04 0.58 8.44
CA GLN A 214 -15.12 -0.40 9.06
C GLN A 214 -13.65 -0.06 8.71
N ALA A 215 -13.38 0.28 7.45
CA ALA A 215 -12.06 0.70 6.97
C ALA A 215 -11.49 1.96 7.65
N ARG A 216 -12.30 2.72 8.43
CA ARG A 216 -11.81 3.82 9.28
C ARG A 216 -11.39 3.38 10.68
N GLU A 217 -11.86 2.21 11.12
CA GLU A 217 -11.50 1.66 12.43
C GLU A 217 -10.19 0.85 12.36
N LEU A 218 -9.89 0.27 11.19
CA LEU A 218 -8.65 -0.44 10.90
C LEU A 218 -7.40 0.46 11.05
N VAL A 219 -6.37 -0.08 11.69
CA VAL A 219 -5.05 0.52 11.81
C VAL A 219 -4.25 0.23 10.54
N CYS A 220 -3.67 1.25 9.91
CA CYS A 220 -2.92 1.11 8.66
C CYS A 220 -1.41 1.03 8.93
N LEU A 221 -0.81 -0.15 8.76
CA LEU A 221 0.60 -0.44 9.07
C LEU A 221 1.46 -0.16 7.83
N MET A 222 1.83 1.12 7.65
CA MET A 222 2.26 1.70 6.37
C MET A 222 3.73 2.17 6.34
N ASP A 223 4.51 1.85 7.37
CA ASP A 223 5.95 2.09 7.46
C ASP A 223 6.70 0.87 8.01
N PHE A 224 8.03 0.98 8.08
CA PHE A 224 8.89 -0.06 8.63
C PHE A 224 8.85 -0.15 10.16
N PHE A 225 8.57 0.93 10.90
CA PHE A 225 8.51 0.89 12.37
C PHE A 225 7.32 0.05 12.86
N CYS A 226 6.23 0.03 12.09
CA CYS A 226 5.10 -0.89 12.28
C CYS A 226 5.45 -2.39 12.13
N PHE A 227 6.65 -2.79 11.67
CA PHE A 227 6.97 -4.21 11.54
C PHE A 227 7.18 -4.87 12.91
N SER A 228 7.91 -4.23 13.83
CA SER A 228 8.01 -4.69 15.23
C SER A 228 6.64 -4.72 15.91
N GLU A 229 5.81 -3.68 15.69
CA GLU A 229 4.44 -3.59 16.22
C GLU A 229 3.56 -4.77 15.75
N ALA A 230 3.48 -5.00 14.44
CA ALA A 230 2.68 -6.08 13.85
C ALA A 230 3.12 -7.49 14.33
N CYS A 231 4.44 -7.69 14.45
CA CYS A 231 5.02 -8.94 14.93
C CYS A 231 4.67 -9.16 16.42
N LEU A 232 4.83 -8.14 17.26
CA LEU A 232 4.62 -8.20 18.71
C LEU A 232 3.14 -8.35 19.08
N ILE A 233 2.22 -7.67 18.38
CA ILE A 233 0.77 -7.91 18.51
C ILE A 233 0.45 -9.36 18.18
N ALA A 234 0.98 -9.90 17.08
CA ALA A 234 0.70 -11.26 16.65
C ALA A 234 1.22 -12.31 17.65
N ASP A 235 2.38 -12.08 18.27
CA ASP A 235 2.93 -12.95 19.32
C ASP A 235 2.10 -12.92 20.61
N ILE A 236 1.66 -11.75 21.05
CA ILE A 236 0.87 -11.60 22.29
C ILE A 236 -0.53 -12.21 22.13
N VAL A 237 -1.20 -11.93 21.00
CA VAL A 237 -2.50 -12.55 20.68
C VAL A 237 -2.36 -14.08 20.56
N GLN A 238 -1.27 -14.57 19.96
CA GLN A 238 -1.01 -16.02 19.89
C GLN A 238 -0.79 -16.63 21.29
N HIS A 239 0.04 -16.01 22.13
CA HIS A 239 0.32 -16.46 23.48
C HIS A 239 -0.93 -16.53 24.35
N PHE A 240 -1.80 -15.53 24.28
CA PHE A 240 -3.06 -15.51 25.02
C PHE A 240 -4.05 -16.58 24.51
N VAL A 241 -4.09 -16.85 23.20
CA VAL A 241 -4.87 -17.96 22.63
C VAL A 241 -4.36 -19.32 23.12
N ASP A 242 -3.05 -19.55 23.07
CA ASP A 242 -2.46 -20.84 23.46
C ASP A 242 -2.55 -21.08 24.98
N ALA A 243 -2.43 -20.01 25.77
CA ALA A 243 -2.66 -20.03 27.22
C ALA A 243 -4.15 -20.05 27.62
N LYS A 244 -5.07 -19.91 26.65
CA LYS A 244 -6.54 -19.84 26.86
C LYS A 244 -6.98 -18.73 27.81
N LEU A 245 -6.31 -17.58 27.72
CA LEU A 245 -6.66 -16.37 28.47
C LEU A 245 -7.75 -15.60 27.73
N GLU A 246 -8.68 -15.01 28.48
CA GLU A 246 -9.61 -14.01 27.95
C GLU A 246 -8.89 -12.65 27.87
N PHE A 247 -9.01 -11.97 26.73
CA PHE A 247 -8.41 -10.65 26.50
C PHE A 247 -9.25 -9.81 25.55
N ASP A 248 -9.11 -8.50 25.63
CA ASP A 248 -9.65 -7.56 24.66
C ASP A 248 -8.56 -7.21 23.65
N ALA A 249 -8.80 -7.51 22.37
CA ALA A 249 -7.83 -7.29 21.29
C ALA A 249 -7.50 -5.81 21.05
N ARG A 250 -8.38 -4.90 21.46
CA ARG A 250 -8.18 -3.46 21.37
C ARG A 250 -7.25 -2.97 22.48
N TYR A 251 -7.38 -3.48 23.71
CA TYR A 251 -6.42 -3.17 24.77
C TYR A 251 -5.04 -3.73 24.46
N VAL A 252 -4.94 -4.95 23.90
CA VAL A 252 -3.65 -5.49 23.41
C VAL A 252 -3.01 -4.56 22.38
N TYR A 253 -3.78 -4.04 21.43
CA TYR A 253 -3.27 -3.04 20.47
C TYR A 253 -2.88 -1.72 21.13
N GLU A 254 -3.73 -1.16 22.00
CA GLU A 254 -3.47 0.12 22.69
C GLU A 254 -2.29 0.01 23.67
N ASP A 255 -1.96 -1.18 24.18
CA ASP A 255 -0.76 -1.47 24.97
C ASP A 255 0.50 -1.58 24.11
N VAL A 256 0.49 -2.41 23.06
CA VAL A 256 1.66 -2.59 22.19
C VAL A 256 1.99 -1.28 21.47
N ASN A 257 0.99 -0.54 20.98
CA ASN A 257 1.20 0.77 20.38
C ASN A 257 1.79 1.77 21.39
N ARG A 258 1.32 1.80 22.64
CA ARG A 258 1.93 2.63 23.70
C ARG A 258 3.37 2.23 24.00
N ALA A 259 3.70 0.94 24.00
CA ALA A 259 5.07 0.47 24.19
C ALA A 259 6.01 0.89 23.05
N ILE A 260 5.58 0.71 21.79
CA ILE A 260 6.32 1.17 20.59
C ILE A 260 6.50 2.69 20.64
N GLN A 261 5.44 3.45 20.94
CA GLN A 261 5.51 4.91 21.08
C GLN A 261 6.43 5.35 22.23
N TYR A 262 6.45 4.67 23.38
CA TYR A 262 7.42 4.95 24.44
C TYR A 262 8.87 4.72 23.96
N VAL A 263 9.12 3.60 23.28
CA VAL A 263 10.44 3.20 22.78
C VAL A 263 11.03 4.20 21.78
N HIS A 264 10.20 4.80 20.93
CA HIS A 264 10.60 5.92 20.07
C HIS A 264 10.73 7.26 20.82
N ASN A 265 9.70 7.68 21.56
CA ASN A 265 9.63 9.04 22.15
C ASN A 265 10.60 9.25 23.34
N SER A 266 10.95 8.19 24.07
CA SER A 266 12.00 8.22 25.11
C SER A 266 13.42 8.39 24.56
N GLY A 267 13.60 8.25 23.24
CA GLY A 267 14.89 8.25 22.57
C GLY A 267 15.76 7.03 22.88
N LEU A 268 15.21 5.95 23.46
CA LEU A 268 15.95 4.71 23.72
C LEU A 268 16.52 4.11 22.43
N VAL A 269 15.69 4.03 21.37
CA VAL A 269 16.13 3.58 20.03
C VAL A 269 17.26 4.45 19.49
N HIS A 270 17.10 5.78 19.53
CA HIS A 270 18.12 6.71 19.04
C HIS A 270 19.46 6.54 19.78
N ARG A 271 19.43 6.33 21.11
CA ARG A 271 20.64 6.07 21.91
C ARG A 271 21.26 4.70 21.60
N GLY A 272 20.43 3.66 21.41
CA GLY A 272 20.90 2.33 21.02
C GLY A 272 21.57 2.31 19.64
N ILE A 273 20.98 2.98 18.65
CA ILE A 273 21.56 3.14 17.31
C ILE A 273 22.89 3.90 17.37
N LEU A 274 22.95 5.01 18.12
CA LEU A 274 24.18 5.81 18.21
C LEU A 274 25.28 5.16 19.06
N ALA A 275 24.97 4.17 19.89
CA ALA A 275 25.96 3.40 20.65
C ALA A 275 26.69 2.35 19.79
N ASP A 276 26.05 1.85 18.72
CA ASP A 276 26.64 0.91 17.76
C ASP A 276 26.18 1.24 16.31
N PRO A 277 26.60 2.40 15.74
CA PRO A 277 26.13 2.82 14.41
C PRO A 277 26.35 1.80 13.28
N PRO A 278 27.51 1.10 13.17
CA PRO A 278 27.74 0.10 12.12
C PRO A 278 26.77 -1.07 12.13
N ARG A 279 26.17 -1.41 13.28
CA ARG A 279 25.20 -2.49 13.38
C ARG A 279 23.81 -2.10 12.86
N TYR A 280 23.45 -0.82 12.96
CA TYR A 280 22.08 -0.34 12.72
C TYR A 280 21.93 0.56 11.49
N LEU A 281 22.93 1.37 11.14
CA LEU A 281 22.92 2.28 9.99
C LEU A 281 23.76 1.72 8.83
N VAL A 282 23.23 1.83 7.61
CA VAL A 282 23.93 1.44 6.38
C VAL A 282 24.68 2.66 5.83
N LYS A 283 26.01 2.55 5.67
CA LYS A 283 26.82 3.59 4.99
C LYS A 283 26.49 3.63 3.49
N ASN A 284 26.42 4.84 2.92
CA ASN A 284 26.00 5.04 1.52
C ASN A 284 26.72 6.25 0.88
N ASP A 285 27.85 6.01 0.23
CA ASP A 285 28.64 7.06 -0.45
C ASP A 285 27.93 7.66 -1.67
N GLN A 286 26.96 6.95 -2.27
CA GLN A 286 26.20 7.46 -3.42
C GLN A 286 25.21 8.54 -2.97
N LEU A 287 24.67 8.43 -1.75
CA LEU A 287 23.80 9.46 -1.17
C LEU A 287 24.48 10.83 -1.12
N LEU A 288 25.76 10.89 -0.69
CA LEU A 288 26.49 12.15 -0.66
C LEU A 288 26.74 12.73 -2.05
N ARG A 289 27.01 11.86 -3.04
CA ARG A 289 27.19 12.26 -4.44
C ARG A 289 25.90 12.83 -5.01
N PHE A 290 24.75 12.25 -4.68
CA PHE A 290 23.43 12.77 -5.08
C PHE A 290 23.16 14.15 -4.47
N LEU A 291 23.36 14.32 -3.16
CA LEU A 291 23.15 15.61 -2.48
C LEU A 291 24.13 16.69 -2.98
N ARG A 292 25.43 16.37 -3.16
CA ARG A 292 26.40 17.30 -3.76
C ARG A 292 26.01 17.67 -5.20
N MET A 293 25.70 16.70 -6.07
CA MET A 293 25.28 16.95 -7.46
C MET A 293 24.09 17.92 -7.56
N LEU A 294 23.08 17.78 -6.69
CA LEU A 294 21.94 18.71 -6.68
C LEU A 294 22.37 20.13 -6.29
N LYS A 295 23.20 20.28 -5.25
CA LYS A 295 23.74 21.56 -4.79
C LYS A 295 24.64 22.22 -5.86
N ASP A 296 25.49 21.44 -6.52
CA ASP A 296 26.38 21.89 -7.61
C ASP A 296 25.58 22.33 -8.84
N LYS A 297 24.41 21.71 -9.09
CA LYS A 297 23.40 22.14 -10.08
C LYS A 297 22.53 23.31 -9.60
N GLY A 298 22.87 23.96 -8.48
CA GLY A 298 22.20 25.14 -7.95
C GLY A 298 20.82 24.89 -7.32
N LYS A 299 20.44 23.62 -7.10
CA LYS A 299 19.15 23.25 -6.50
C LYS A 299 19.17 23.49 -4.99
N LYS A 300 18.00 23.84 -4.45
CA LYS A 300 17.80 24.12 -3.02
C LYS A 300 17.41 22.87 -2.25
N LEU A 301 18.11 22.57 -1.16
CA LEU A 301 17.92 21.33 -0.41
C LEU A 301 17.35 21.62 0.98
N PHE A 302 16.37 20.83 1.44
CA PHE A 302 15.92 20.89 2.83
C PHE A 302 15.68 19.52 3.46
N LEU A 303 15.90 19.45 4.77
CA LEU A 303 15.58 18.27 5.59
C LEU A 303 14.35 18.60 6.46
N LEU A 304 13.37 17.70 6.51
CA LEU A 304 12.13 17.85 7.28
C LEU A 304 11.78 16.53 7.97
N THR A 305 12.25 16.34 9.20
CA THR A 305 12.09 15.08 9.94
C THR A 305 11.41 15.21 11.30
N ASN A 306 10.75 14.12 11.73
CA ASN A 306 10.23 13.98 13.08
C ASN A 306 11.33 13.67 14.12
N SER A 307 12.46 13.13 13.67
CA SER A 307 13.60 12.79 14.54
C SER A 307 14.22 14.02 15.24
N PRO A 308 14.83 13.86 16.42
CA PRO A 308 15.54 14.94 17.13
C PRO A 308 16.90 15.22 16.49
N PHE A 309 17.38 16.48 16.52
CA PHE A 309 18.59 16.85 15.79
C PHE A 309 19.84 16.08 16.23
N TYR A 310 20.02 15.76 17.52
CA TYR A 310 21.18 14.97 17.98
C TYR A 310 21.28 13.61 17.28
N PHE A 311 20.13 12.99 16.95
CA PHE A 311 20.08 11.69 16.30
C PHE A 311 20.40 11.81 14.81
N VAL A 312 19.81 12.82 14.15
CA VAL A 312 20.09 13.17 12.76
C VAL A 312 21.57 13.51 12.57
N ASP A 313 22.14 14.35 13.42
CA ASP A 313 23.55 14.77 13.33
C ASP A 313 24.51 13.60 13.57
N GLY A 314 24.26 12.77 14.58
CA GLY A 314 25.06 11.57 14.84
C GLY A 314 25.04 10.58 13.68
N GLY A 315 23.85 10.27 13.13
CA GLY A 315 23.73 9.33 12.01
C GLY A 315 24.21 9.89 10.68
N MET A 316 23.94 11.17 10.36
CA MET A 316 24.49 11.84 9.16
C MET A 316 26.03 11.88 9.19
N ARG A 317 26.64 12.19 10.35
CA ARG A 317 28.10 12.14 10.51
C ARG A 317 28.64 10.73 10.27
N PHE A 318 27.97 9.69 10.76
CA PHE A 318 28.39 8.31 10.54
C PHE A 318 28.23 7.87 9.07
N MET A 319 27.05 8.06 8.47
CA MET A 319 26.76 7.60 7.11
C MET A 319 27.62 8.27 6.03
N LEU A 320 28.06 9.50 6.29
CA LEU A 320 28.82 10.33 5.35
C LEU A 320 30.32 10.42 5.72
N GLN A 321 30.75 9.76 6.80
CA GLN A 321 32.09 9.86 7.39
C GLN A 321 33.24 9.68 6.40
N ASP A 322 33.09 8.72 5.47
CA ASP A 322 34.17 8.28 4.59
C ASP A 322 34.23 9.08 3.28
N SER A 323 33.20 9.90 3.00
CA SER A 323 33.04 10.68 1.77
C SER A 323 32.97 12.20 2.00
N LEU A 324 32.87 12.68 3.25
CA LEU A 324 33.09 14.07 3.65
C LEU A 324 34.59 14.35 3.82
N GLY A 325 35.04 15.55 3.43
CA GLY A 325 36.37 16.01 3.84
C GLY A 325 36.44 16.23 5.36
N GLN A 326 37.65 16.25 5.94
CA GLN A 326 37.85 16.47 7.39
C GLN A 326 37.29 17.80 7.94
N GLN A 327 36.82 18.70 7.07
CA GLN A 327 36.22 19.99 7.42
C GLN A 327 34.77 20.17 6.92
N ASP A 328 34.22 19.24 6.11
CA ASP A 328 32.90 19.40 5.51
C ASP A 328 31.78 19.12 6.54
N SER A 329 30.90 20.10 6.82
CA SER A 329 29.69 19.82 7.60
C SER A 329 28.55 19.36 6.69
N TRP A 330 27.97 18.18 6.96
CA TRP A 330 26.79 17.68 6.21
C TRP A 330 25.62 18.69 6.19
N LYS A 331 25.51 19.53 7.23
CA LYS A 331 24.52 20.60 7.33
C LYS A 331 24.60 21.60 6.17
N GLU A 332 25.79 21.83 5.62
CA GLU A 332 26.00 22.77 4.51
C GLU A 332 25.48 22.24 3.17
N LEU A 333 25.10 20.96 3.09
CA LEU A 333 24.36 20.43 1.94
C LEU A 333 22.95 21.03 1.88
N PHE A 334 22.37 21.41 3.02
CA PHE A 334 20.97 21.83 3.14
C PHE A 334 20.85 23.35 3.42
N ASP A 335 20.00 24.03 2.66
CA ASP A 335 19.63 25.42 2.92
C ASP A 335 18.78 25.57 4.20
N VAL A 336 17.99 24.53 4.54
CA VAL A 336 17.10 24.50 5.69
C VAL A 336 17.11 23.11 6.34
N VAL A 337 17.34 23.03 7.65
CA VAL A 337 17.27 21.78 8.43
C VAL A 337 16.19 21.90 9.51
N ILE A 338 15.12 21.10 9.37
CA ILE A 338 14.00 21.03 10.31
C ILE A 338 13.94 19.63 10.94
N ALA A 339 13.99 19.59 12.26
CA ALA A 339 13.89 18.39 13.10
C ALA A 339 12.69 18.52 14.06
N LYS A 340 12.20 17.42 14.65
CA LYS A 340 10.92 17.40 15.41
C LYS A 340 9.78 18.16 14.69
N ALA A 341 9.65 17.96 13.38
CA ALA A 341 8.69 18.63 12.51
C ALA A 341 7.22 18.34 12.86
N ASN A 342 6.95 17.19 13.49
CA ASN A 342 5.60 16.71 13.83
C ASN A 342 4.70 16.49 12.60
N LYS A 343 5.25 15.88 11.54
CA LYS A 343 4.47 15.33 10.41
C LYS A 343 3.57 14.19 10.92
N PRO A 344 2.32 14.05 10.44
CA PRO A 344 1.67 14.84 9.39
C PRO A 344 1.07 16.19 9.83
N GLU A 345 1.10 16.53 11.13
CA GLU A 345 0.42 17.72 11.65
C GLU A 345 1.13 19.04 11.27
N PHE A 346 2.40 18.98 10.89
CA PHE A 346 3.12 20.01 10.13
C PHE A 346 2.33 20.56 8.93
N TYR A 347 1.54 19.70 8.25
CA TYR A 347 0.80 20.06 7.04
C TYR A 347 -0.60 20.65 7.30
N LYS A 348 -0.99 20.82 8.57
CA LYS A 348 -2.32 21.34 8.97
C LYS A 348 -2.28 22.42 10.04
N SER A 349 -1.29 22.38 10.93
CA SER A 349 -1.18 23.28 12.07
C SER A 349 -0.73 24.70 11.69
N ASP A 350 -0.90 25.61 12.64
CA ASP A 350 -0.45 27.02 12.59
C ASP A 350 0.77 27.28 13.51
N HIS A 351 1.52 26.23 13.88
CA HIS A 351 2.66 26.38 14.77
C HIS A 351 3.84 27.14 14.11
N PRO A 352 4.47 28.11 14.80
CA PRO A 352 5.66 28.77 14.29
C PRO A 352 6.91 27.88 14.47
N PHE A 353 7.88 28.07 13.59
CA PHE A 353 9.23 27.52 13.77
C PHE A 353 9.93 28.18 14.96
N ARG A 354 10.75 27.41 15.66
CA ARG A 354 11.71 27.90 16.66
C ARG A 354 13.13 27.52 16.27
N CYS A 355 14.08 28.43 16.45
CA CYS A 355 15.51 28.12 16.28
C CYS A 355 15.96 27.23 17.45
N TYR A 356 16.72 26.19 17.14
CA TYR A 356 17.35 25.30 18.11
C TYR A 356 18.82 25.67 18.31
N ASP A 357 19.21 25.84 19.57
CA ASP A 357 20.58 26.10 20.00
C ASP A 357 21.22 24.75 20.37
N VAL A 358 22.12 24.28 19.50
CA VAL A 358 22.77 22.96 19.59
C VAL A 358 23.76 22.88 20.76
N GLU A 359 24.34 24.01 21.17
CA GLU A 359 25.32 24.06 22.28
C GLU A 359 24.64 24.04 23.64
N LYS A 360 23.42 24.61 23.73
CA LYS A 360 22.64 24.74 24.96
C LYS A 360 21.51 23.72 25.10
N ASP A 361 21.25 22.89 24.08
CA ASP A 361 20.06 22.02 23.93
C ASP A 361 18.74 22.75 24.24
N THR A 362 18.56 23.96 23.72
CA THR A 362 17.39 24.81 23.99
C THR A 362 16.72 25.33 22.72
N LEU A 363 15.44 25.68 22.85
CA LEU A 363 14.68 26.36 21.80
C LEU A 363 14.55 27.84 22.10
N ALA A 364 14.82 28.67 21.10
CA ALA A 364 14.50 30.09 21.14
C ALA A 364 12.97 30.27 21.33
N PHE A 365 12.58 31.15 22.26
CA PHE A 365 11.18 31.44 22.52
C PHE A 365 10.49 32.16 21.33
N THR A 366 11.25 33.02 20.66
CA THR A 366 10.81 33.79 19.48
C THR A 366 10.49 32.90 18.30
N LYS A 367 9.45 33.27 17.55
CA LYS A 367 9.21 32.72 16.19
C LYS A 367 10.40 33.01 15.27
N VAL A 368 10.52 32.21 14.22
CA VAL A 368 11.50 32.40 13.14
C VAL A 368 10.80 33.06 11.95
N ASP A 369 11.33 34.19 11.50
CA ASP A 369 10.85 34.92 10.32
C ASP A 369 11.75 34.73 9.08
N ALA A 370 12.95 34.17 9.25
CA ALA A 370 13.88 33.82 8.17
C ALA A 370 14.71 32.58 8.54
N PHE A 371 14.91 31.67 7.58
CA PHE A 371 15.88 30.58 7.72
C PHE A 371 17.30 31.10 7.42
N LEU A 372 18.26 30.70 8.24
CA LEU A 372 19.66 31.16 8.20
C LEU A 372 20.61 29.96 8.00
N PRO A 373 21.70 30.10 7.21
CA PRO A 373 22.65 29.01 6.98
C PRO A 373 23.19 28.40 8.27
N GLY A 374 23.27 27.06 8.31
CA GLY A 374 23.80 26.31 9.44
C GLY A 374 22.98 26.32 10.73
N LYS A 375 21.83 27.02 10.77
CA LYS A 375 20.89 26.99 11.90
C LYS A 375 19.89 25.83 11.76
N ILE A 376 19.48 25.31 12.92
CA ILE A 376 18.55 24.18 13.04
C ILE A 376 17.21 24.69 13.55
N TYR A 377 16.11 24.13 13.04
CA TYR A 377 14.76 24.58 13.34
C TYR A 377 13.90 23.44 13.85
N TYR A 378 13.13 23.66 14.91
CA TYR A 378 12.13 22.69 15.40
C TYR A 378 10.70 23.18 15.12
N HIS A 379 9.81 22.20 14.98
CA HIS A 379 8.36 22.39 14.78
C HIS A 379 8.05 23.17 13.49
N GLY A 380 7.27 24.24 13.58
CA GLY A 380 6.75 24.96 12.42
C GLY A 380 5.57 24.26 11.74
N CYS A 381 5.20 24.81 10.58
CA CYS A 381 4.18 24.24 9.70
C CYS A 381 4.42 24.64 8.25
N LEU A 382 3.74 23.95 7.32
CA LEU A 382 3.82 24.20 5.88
C LEU A 382 3.52 25.67 5.52
N LYS A 383 2.53 26.29 6.17
CA LYS A 383 2.11 27.68 5.94
C LYS A 383 3.24 28.66 6.27
N ALA A 384 3.87 28.50 7.44
CA ALA A 384 5.05 29.30 7.83
C ALA A 384 6.24 29.02 6.90
N PHE A 385 6.44 27.75 6.50
CA PHE A 385 7.54 27.35 5.63
C PHE A 385 7.47 28.05 4.26
N LEU A 386 6.31 27.99 3.59
CA LEU A 386 6.08 28.68 2.32
C LEU A 386 6.11 30.21 2.46
N GLN A 387 5.66 30.75 3.61
CA GLN A 387 5.78 32.18 3.91
C GLN A 387 7.22 32.65 4.07
N ILE A 388 8.13 31.82 4.60
CA ILE A 388 9.55 32.15 4.76
C ILE A 388 10.31 31.94 3.43
N THR A 389 10.20 30.76 2.82
CA THR A 389 11.00 30.38 1.65
C THR A 389 10.53 31.00 0.33
N LYS A 390 9.24 31.37 0.24
CA LYS A 390 8.56 31.79 -1.00
C LYS A 390 8.54 30.75 -2.14
N TRP A 391 8.98 29.51 -1.88
CA TRP A 391 8.98 28.43 -2.86
C TRP A 391 7.55 28.06 -3.26
N LYS A 392 7.32 27.84 -4.56
CA LYS A 392 6.02 27.46 -5.12
C LYS A 392 5.88 25.94 -5.11
N GLY A 393 4.65 25.42 -5.01
CA GLY A 393 4.45 23.97 -4.95
C GLY A 393 5.07 23.18 -6.12
N PRO A 394 4.80 23.53 -7.39
CA PRO A 394 5.25 22.72 -8.54
C PRO A 394 6.77 22.64 -8.77
N GLU A 395 7.56 23.55 -8.18
CA GLU A 395 9.03 23.56 -8.24
C GLU A 395 9.70 22.83 -7.06
N VAL A 396 8.90 22.34 -6.10
CA VAL A 396 9.34 21.52 -4.97
C VAL A 396 9.04 20.05 -5.26
N ILE A 397 10.04 19.18 -5.05
CA ILE A 397 9.84 17.74 -4.84
C ILE A 397 10.15 17.38 -3.39
N TYR A 398 9.38 16.46 -2.81
CA TYR A 398 9.62 15.92 -1.48
C TYR A 398 9.78 14.40 -1.52
N PHE A 399 10.87 13.94 -0.94
CA PHE A 399 11.25 12.54 -0.79
C PHE A 399 10.87 12.06 0.61
N GLY A 400 10.23 10.89 0.69
CA GLY A 400 9.89 10.23 1.94
C GLY A 400 9.45 8.79 1.69
N ASP A 401 9.57 7.91 2.68
CA ASP A 401 9.11 6.53 2.57
C ASP A 401 7.63 6.39 3.00
N HIS A 402 7.23 7.01 4.13
CA HIS A 402 5.90 6.80 4.70
C HIS A 402 4.82 7.64 4.02
N LEU A 403 4.10 7.00 3.10
CA LEU A 403 3.04 7.55 2.24
C LEU A 403 2.04 8.52 2.93
N PHE A 404 1.72 8.32 4.22
CA PHE A 404 0.69 9.10 4.93
C PHE A 404 1.23 10.25 5.78
N SER A 405 2.38 10.08 6.46
CA SER A 405 3.06 11.18 7.17
C SER A 405 3.72 12.13 6.19
N ASP A 406 4.38 11.58 5.17
CA ASP A 406 5.35 12.30 4.33
C ASP A 406 4.77 12.77 3.02
N LEU A 407 4.09 11.92 2.26
CA LEU A 407 3.73 12.24 0.87
C LEU A 407 2.32 12.81 0.72
N ARG A 408 1.37 12.37 1.55
CA ARG A 408 -0.03 12.85 1.57
C ARG A 408 -0.15 14.36 1.83
N GLY A 409 0.75 14.96 2.61
CA GLY A 409 0.77 16.40 2.89
C GLY A 409 1.23 17.22 1.68
N PRO A 410 2.48 17.04 1.20
CA PRO A 410 3.05 17.66 0.00
C PRO A 410 2.20 17.47 -1.25
N SER A 411 1.67 16.26 -1.49
CA SER A 411 0.76 15.98 -2.61
C SER A 411 -0.49 16.88 -2.59
N LYS A 412 -1.05 17.15 -1.39
CA LYS A 412 -2.15 18.13 -1.22
C LYS A 412 -1.70 19.59 -1.28
N ALA A 413 -0.42 19.87 -1.00
CA ALA A 413 0.19 21.19 -1.15
C ALA A 413 0.59 21.52 -2.61
N GLY A 414 0.36 20.60 -3.55
CA GLY A 414 0.77 20.75 -4.96
C GLY A 414 2.29 20.61 -5.17
N TRP A 415 3.00 20.00 -4.23
CA TRP A 415 4.40 19.59 -4.37
C TRP A 415 4.48 18.28 -5.16
N ARG A 416 5.60 18.05 -5.85
CA ARG A 416 5.95 16.73 -6.37
C ARG A 416 6.36 15.80 -5.22
N THR A 417 6.15 14.51 -5.40
CA THR A 417 6.43 13.49 -4.39
C THR A 417 7.20 12.32 -4.97
N ALA A 418 8.29 11.95 -4.30
CA ALA A 418 9.10 10.78 -4.60
C ALA A 418 9.01 9.79 -3.42
N ALA A 419 8.41 8.62 -3.63
CA ALA A 419 8.36 7.59 -2.60
C ALA A 419 9.63 6.71 -2.63
N ILE A 420 10.24 6.52 -1.46
CA ILE A 420 11.33 5.56 -1.25
C ILE A 420 10.73 4.25 -0.73
N ILE A 421 10.84 3.18 -1.51
CA ILE A 421 10.17 1.90 -1.29
C ILE A 421 11.20 0.78 -1.39
N HIS A 422 11.83 0.42 -0.25
CA HIS A 422 12.96 -0.51 -0.19
C HIS A 422 12.62 -1.89 -0.77
N GLU A 423 11.40 -2.37 -0.52
CA GLU A 423 10.87 -3.67 -0.95
C GLU A 423 10.82 -3.82 -2.48
N LEU A 424 10.72 -2.70 -3.20
CA LEU A 424 10.67 -2.63 -4.66
C LEU A 424 11.86 -3.35 -5.29
N LYS A 425 13.05 -3.19 -4.71
CA LYS A 425 14.30 -3.77 -5.23
C LYS A 425 14.30 -5.29 -5.16
N SER A 426 13.86 -5.86 -4.04
CA SER A 426 13.73 -7.31 -3.85
C SER A 426 12.60 -7.91 -4.70
N GLU A 427 11.43 -7.25 -4.78
CA GLU A 427 10.32 -7.79 -5.56
C GLU A 427 10.57 -7.72 -7.06
N ILE A 428 11.21 -6.67 -7.57
CA ILE A 428 11.68 -6.64 -8.97
C ILE A 428 12.67 -7.78 -9.23
N MET A 429 13.57 -8.09 -8.29
CA MET A 429 14.52 -9.21 -8.46
C MET A 429 13.83 -10.57 -8.49
N ILE A 430 12.81 -10.79 -7.66
CA ILE A 430 11.97 -12.00 -7.69
C ILE A 430 11.18 -12.07 -9.02
N GLN A 431 10.53 -10.97 -9.40
CA GLN A 431 9.75 -10.87 -10.64
C GLN A 431 10.61 -10.99 -11.91
N ASN A 432 11.90 -10.67 -11.82
CA ASN A 432 12.88 -10.84 -12.87
C ASN A 432 13.43 -12.28 -12.98
N ASP A 433 13.20 -13.16 -12.00
CA ASP A 433 13.70 -14.52 -12.06
C ASP A 433 12.92 -15.36 -13.10
N ASN A 434 13.62 -16.31 -13.70
CA ASN A 434 13.04 -17.15 -14.74
C ASN A 434 11.96 -18.11 -14.18
N SER A 435 12.02 -18.49 -12.90
CA SER A 435 10.99 -19.34 -12.27
C SER A 435 9.68 -18.59 -12.05
N TYR A 436 9.73 -17.35 -11.51
CA TYR A 436 8.55 -16.51 -11.37
C TYR A 436 7.92 -16.21 -12.73
N ARG A 437 8.72 -15.73 -13.70
CA ARG A 437 8.22 -15.35 -15.04
C ARG A 437 7.61 -16.52 -15.79
N PHE A 438 8.11 -17.73 -15.56
CA PHE A 438 7.57 -18.96 -16.14
C PHE A 438 6.21 -19.34 -15.54
N GLU A 439 6.05 -19.32 -14.22
CA GLU A 439 4.75 -19.56 -13.58
C GLU A 439 3.77 -18.39 -13.87
N GLN A 440 4.23 -17.14 -13.93
CA GLN A 440 3.41 -16.00 -14.36
C GLN A 440 2.90 -16.16 -15.80
N ALA A 441 3.73 -16.64 -16.72
CA ALA A 441 3.31 -16.95 -18.08
C ALA A 441 2.23 -18.05 -18.12
N LYS A 442 2.37 -19.13 -17.33
CA LYS A 442 1.31 -20.15 -17.17
C LYS A 442 0.01 -19.51 -16.67
N PHE A 443 0.11 -18.68 -15.63
CA PHE A 443 -1.06 -18.04 -14.99
C PHE A 443 -1.85 -17.19 -15.98
N HIS A 444 -1.17 -16.40 -16.82
CA HIS A 444 -1.82 -15.62 -17.88
C HIS A 444 -2.48 -16.51 -18.94
N ILE A 445 -1.83 -17.58 -19.40
CA ILE A 445 -2.43 -18.54 -20.35
C ILE A 445 -3.68 -19.19 -19.74
N MET A 446 -3.65 -19.58 -18.45
CA MET A 446 -4.84 -20.13 -17.77
C MET A 446 -5.96 -19.08 -17.66
N GLN A 447 -5.64 -17.82 -17.39
CA GLN A 447 -6.64 -16.75 -17.36
C GLN A 447 -7.26 -16.47 -18.74
N GLU A 448 -6.47 -16.46 -19.81
CA GLU A 448 -6.95 -16.24 -21.18
C GLU A 448 -7.88 -17.36 -21.63
N LEU A 449 -7.48 -18.62 -21.43
CA LEU A 449 -8.31 -19.79 -21.76
C LEU A 449 -9.58 -19.85 -20.91
N LEU A 450 -9.53 -19.50 -19.61
CA LEU A 450 -10.74 -19.36 -18.78
C LEU A 450 -11.65 -18.21 -19.24
N GLY A 451 -11.08 -17.08 -19.65
CA GLY A 451 -11.83 -15.94 -20.18
C GLY A 451 -12.59 -16.30 -21.46
N ARG A 452 -11.94 -17.00 -22.39
CA ARG A 452 -12.58 -17.55 -23.59
C ARG A 452 -13.63 -18.60 -23.26
N LEU A 453 -13.33 -19.54 -22.37
CA LEU A 453 -14.26 -20.59 -21.94
C LEU A 453 -15.53 -20.01 -21.29
N HIS A 454 -15.40 -18.93 -20.51
CA HIS A 454 -16.54 -18.19 -19.96
C HIS A 454 -17.27 -17.31 -20.99
N ALA A 455 -16.65 -16.98 -22.14
CA ALA A 455 -17.33 -16.30 -23.24
C ALA A 455 -18.18 -17.27 -24.09
N THR A 456 -17.79 -18.54 -24.22
CA THR A 456 -18.61 -19.61 -24.84
C THR A 456 -19.85 -19.99 -24.02
N ALA A 457 -20.03 -19.42 -22.83
CA ALA A 457 -20.89 -19.95 -21.77
C ALA A 457 -22.40 -19.85 -21.99
N THR A 458 -22.88 -19.22 -23.07
CA THR A 458 -24.29 -18.80 -23.20
C THR A 458 -25.31 -19.92 -23.35
N SER A 459 -24.87 -21.18 -23.55
CA SER A 459 -25.75 -22.36 -23.62
C SER A 459 -25.17 -23.61 -22.94
N SER A 460 -23.85 -23.86 -23.06
CA SER A 460 -23.22 -25.15 -22.74
C SER A 460 -22.80 -25.39 -21.28
N MET A 461 -23.27 -24.60 -20.31
CA MET A 461 -22.94 -24.76 -18.87
C MET A 461 -23.24 -26.14 -18.27
N THR A 462 -24.10 -26.91 -18.92
CA THR A 462 -24.47 -28.26 -18.51
C THR A 462 -23.50 -29.34 -18.99
N SER A 463 -22.65 -29.10 -19.98
CA SER A 463 -21.80 -30.12 -20.60
C SER A 463 -20.64 -30.56 -19.70
N GLU A 464 -20.30 -31.86 -19.72
CA GLU A 464 -19.19 -32.37 -18.91
C GLU A 464 -17.83 -32.02 -19.52
N ALA A 465 -17.75 -31.79 -20.84
CA ALA A 465 -16.55 -31.27 -21.49
C ALA A 465 -16.19 -29.88 -20.95
N TYR A 466 -17.18 -28.98 -20.87
CA TYR A 466 -17.05 -27.67 -20.24
C TYR A 466 -16.63 -27.78 -18.76
N LYS A 467 -17.38 -28.54 -17.95
CA LYS A 467 -17.13 -28.68 -16.50
C LYS A 467 -15.76 -29.28 -16.19
N SER A 468 -15.32 -30.26 -16.97
CA SER A 468 -14.01 -30.89 -16.85
C SER A 468 -12.89 -29.91 -17.19
N LEU A 469 -12.99 -29.22 -18.32
CA LEU A 469 -11.99 -28.22 -18.74
C LEU A 469 -11.91 -27.03 -17.76
N LEU A 470 -13.06 -26.55 -17.30
CA LEU A 470 -13.15 -25.51 -16.27
C LEU A 470 -12.46 -25.93 -14.98
N ARG A 471 -12.62 -27.19 -14.55
CA ARG A 471 -11.99 -27.74 -13.34
C ARG A 471 -10.46 -27.81 -13.49
N GLU A 472 -9.97 -28.36 -14.60
CA GLU A 472 -8.53 -28.46 -14.86
C GLU A 472 -7.84 -27.09 -14.96
N LEU A 473 -8.42 -26.14 -15.69
CA LEU A 473 -7.86 -24.79 -15.85
C LEU A 473 -7.84 -24.02 -14.53
N ASN A 474 -8.85 -24.22 -13.67
CA ASN A 474 -8.87 -23.62 -12.33
C ASN A 474 -7.82 -24.21 -11.39
N ASP A 475 -7.66 -25.54 -11.39
CA ASP A 475 -6.66 -26.25 -10.60
C ASP A 475 -5.23 -25.83 -10.97
N GLU A 476 -4.87 -25.82 -12.26
CA GLU A 476 -3.52 -25.39 -12.68
C GLU A 476 -3.30 -23.88 -12.44
N ARG A 477 -4.34 -23.04 -12.60
CA ARG A 477 -4.30 -21.62 -12.21
C ARG A 477 -4.04 -21.45 -10.72
N GLN A 478 -4.68 -22.25 -9.86
CA GLN A 478 -4.49 -22.21 -8.41
C GLN A 478 -3.09 -22.69 -8.02
N LYS A 479 -2.62 -23.84 -8.52
CA LYS A 479 -1.26 -24.36 -8.31
C LYS A 479 -0.19 -23.33 -8.68
N THR A 480 -0.36 -22.70 -9.84
CA THR A 480 0.54 -21.66 -10.35
C THR A 480 0.54 -20.42 -9.44
N ARG A 481 -0.64 -19.94 -9.03
CA ARG A 481 -0.79 -18.85 -8.03
C ARG A 481 -0.11 -19.16 -6.71
N TYR A 482 -0.29 -20.37 -6.17
CA TYR A 482 0.32 -20.78 -4.90
C TYR A 482 1.86 -20.81 -4.96
N LYS A 483 2.44 -21.32 -6.06
CA LYS A 483 3.88 -21.24 -6.29
C LYS A 483 4.38 -19.79 -6.33
N MET A 484 3.69 -18.93 -7.09
CA MET A 484 4.06 -17.51 -7.19
C MET A 484 3.98 -16.79 -5.83
N LYS A 485 2.93 -17.03 -5.03
CA LYS A 485 2.84 -16.48 -3.65
C LYS A 485 4.02 -16.94 -2.79
N GLY A 486 4.39 -18.21 -2.90
CA GLY A 486 5.51 -18.83 -2.17
C GLY A 486 6.92 -18.33 -2.55
N MET A 487 7.05 -17.49 -3.58
CA MET A 487 8.33 -16.85 -3.96
C MET A 487 8.61 -15.54 -3.20
N PHE A 488 7.63 -15.01 -2.46
CA PHE A 488 7.73 -13.76 -1.68
C PHE A 488 7.65 -14.06 -0.15
N ASN A 489 7.07 -13.16 0.65
CA ASN A 489 6.84 -13.40 2.07
C ASN A 489 5.89 -14.60 2.25
N LYS A 490 6.26 -15.54 3.14
CA LYS A 490 5.54 -16.81 3.34
C LYS A 490 4.09 -16.59 3.81
N SER A 491 3.89 -15.62 4.70
CA SER A 491 2.59 -15.28 5.27
C SER A 491 1.73 -14.51 4.28
N PHE A 492 2.19 -13.34 3.82
CA PHE A 492 1.35 -12.37 3.10
C PHE A 492 1.65 -12.25 1.59
N GLY A 493 2.61 -13.01 1.05
CA GLY A 493 2.97 -12.98 -0.37
C GLY A 493 3.73 -11.72 -0.79
N ALA A 494 3.40 -11.18 -1.95
CA ALA A 494 3.97 -9.92 -2.46
C ALA A 494 3.37 -8.69 -1.74
N THR A 495 4.14 -7.61 -1.67
CA THR A 495 3.73 -6.33 -1.05
C THR A 495 2.84 -5.52 -1.99
N PHE A 496 3.16 -5.51 -3.29
CA PHE A 496 2.44 -4.71 -4.28
C PHE A 496 1.21 -5.40 -4.89
N LEU A 497 1.17 -6.73 -4.84
CA LEU A 497 0.11 -7.54 -5.44
C LEU A 497 -0.50 -8.50 -4.44
N THR A 498 -1.81 -8.71 -4.54
CA THR A 498 -2.48 -9.84 -3.90
C THR A 498 -2.29 -11.13 -4.68
N ASP A 499 -2.50 -12.28 -4.05
CA ASP A 499 -2.50 -13.57 -4.74
C ASP A 499 -3.64 -13.72 -5.79
N THR A 500 -4.66 -12.86 -5.75
CA THR A 500 -5.67 -12.70 -6.82
C THR A 500 -5.14 -11.95 -8.05
N GLY A 501 -3.90 -11.44 -8.02
CA GLY A 501 -3.32 -10.63 -9.09
C GLY A 501 -3.88 -9.21 -9.17
N GLN A 502 -4.49 -8.71 -8.08
CA GLN A 502 -4.93 -7.31 -7.97
C GLN A 502 -3.84 -6.47 -7.31
N GLU A 503 -3.88 -5.15 -7.51
CA GLU A 503 -3.08 -4.21 -6.71
C GLU A 503 -3.43 -4.36 -5.22
N SER A 504 -2.43 -4.38 -4.34
CA SER A 504 -2.67 -4.25 -2.90
C SER A 504 -3.13 -2.83 -2.55
N ALA A 505 -3.81 -2.68 -1.41
CA ALA A 505 -4.16 -1.34 -0.91
C ALA A 505 -2.92 -0.44 -0.70
N PHE A 506 -1.74 -1.02 -0.47
CA PHE A 506 -0.47 -0.29 -0.40
C PHE A 506 0.02 0.22 -1.76
N ALA A 507 0.00 -0.63 -2.80
CA ALA A 507 0.31 -0.21 -4.18
C ALA A 507 -0.62 0.92 -4.64
N TYR A 508 -1.91 0.80 -4.33
CA TYR A 508 -2.90 1.84 -4.59
C TYR A 508 -2.59 3.16 -3.84
N HIS A 509 -2.11 3.10 -2.60
CA HIS A 509 -1.66 4.30 -1.89
C HIS A 509 -0.38 4.91 -2.48
N ILE A 510 0.57 4.12 -3.01
CA ILE A 510 1.70 4.64 -3.79
C ILE A 510 1.15 5.41 -5.00
N HIS A 511 0.18 4.85 -5.73
CA HIS A 511 -0.46 5.49 -6.88
C HIS A 511 -1.24 6.77 -6.54
N GLN A 512 -1.77 6.90 -5.32
CA GLN A 512 -2.42 8.12 -4.83
C GLN A 512 -1.41 9.23 -4.48
N TYR A 513 -0.40 8.92 -3.66
CA TYR A 513 0.41 9.95 -2.98
C TYR A 513 1.79 10.21 -3.59
N ALA A 514 2.32 9.30 -4.41
CA ALA A 514 3.63 9.42 -5.05
C ALA A 514 3.50 9.75 -6.54
N ASP A 515 4.05 10.89 -7.00
CA ASP A 515 4.14 11.20 -8.44
C ASP A 515 5.15 10.28 -9.14
N ILE A 516 6.26 9.98 -8.46
CA ILE A 516 7.25 8.97 -8.83
C ILE A 516 7.67 8.14 -7.61
N TYR A 517 8.21 6.94 -7.81
CA TYR A 517 8.71 6.09 -6.74
C TYR A 517 9.94 5.28 -7.18
N THR A 518 10.82 4.94 -6.23
CA THR A 518 12.03 4.17 -6.47
C THR A 518 12.47 3.44 -5.20
N SER A 519 13.46 2.56 -5.30
CA SER A 519 14.00 1.80 -4.16
C SER A 519 14.90 2.64 -3.26
N GLU A 520 15.74 3.49 -3.85
CA GLU A 520 16.86 4.19 -3.19
C GLU A 520 16.96 5.62 -3.79
N PRO A 521 17.09 6.71 -2.99
CA PRO A 521 17.06 8.08 -3.53
C PRO A 521 18.22 8.39 -4.48
N GLU A 522 19.38 7.79 -4.29
CA GLU A 522 20.53 7.91 -5.19
C GLU A 522 20.30 7.27 -6.57
N ASN A 523 19.19 6.55 -6.80
CA ASN A 523 18.85 6.05 -8.14
C ASN A 523 18.67 7.19 -9.15
N PHE A 524 18.43 8.42 -8.69
CA PHE A 524 18.41 9.62 -9.53
C PHE A 524 19.78 9.94 -10.14
N LEU A 525 20.91 9.41 -9.62
CA LEU A 525 22.23 9.52 -10.24
C LEU A 525 22.35 8.79 -11.60
N TYR A 526 21.49 7.80 -11.87
CA TYR A 526 21.50 7.08 -13.16
C TYR A 526 20.73 7.81 -14.26
N TYR A 527 20.24 9.02 -14.01
CA TYR A 527 19.44 9.83 -14.92
C TYR A 527 20.02 11.26 -15.05
N PRO A 528 19.89 11.92 -16.21
CA PRO A 528 20.32 13.31 -16.34
C PRO A 528 19.45 14.22 -15.45
N PRO A 529 20.00 15.28 -14.82
CA PRO A 529 19.22 16.26 -14.04
C PRO A 529 18.11 16.96 -14.84
N GLU A 530 18.18 16.89 -16.16
CA GLU A 530 17.21 17.45 -17.11
C GLU A 530 16.17 16.41 -17.60
N ALA A 531 16.12 15.20 -17.00
CA ALA A 531 15.24 14.11 -17.43
C ALA A 531 13.74 14.47 -17.36
N TRP A 532 12.99 13.99 -18.35
CA TRP A 532 11.52 13.98 -18.33
C TRP A 532 11.02 12.55 -18.14
N PHE A 533 10.43 12.30 -16.97
CA PHE A 533 9.75 11.05 -16.64
C PHE A 533 8.31 11.09 -17.13
N HIS A 534 7.93 10.05 -17.89
CA HIS A 534 6.58 9.86 -18.44
C HIS A 534 5.94 8.59 -17.86
N VAL A 535 4.63 8.63 -17.62
CA VAL A 535 3.83 7.44 -17.29
C VAL A 535 3.80 6.52 -18.53
N PRO A 536 4.02 5.19 -18.39
CA PRO A 536 3.89 4.25 -19.50
C PRO A 536 2.49 4.25 -20.12
N TYR A 537 2.43 4.21 -21.46
CA TYR A 537 1.21 4.43 -22.26
C TYR A 537 0.13 3.34 -22.12
N ASP A 538 0.51 2.17 -21.63
CA ASP A 538 -0.29 0.95 -21.52
C ASP A 538 -0.80 0.68 -20.09
N ILE A 539 -0.37 1.50 -19.13
CA ILE A 539 -0.72 1.46 -17.70
C ILE A 539 -1.89 2.43 -17.42
N LYS A 540 -2.80 2.03 -16.50
CA LYS A 540 -3.94 2.83 -16.01
C LYS A 540 -4.94 3.31 -17.08
N ILE A 541 -4.94 2.68 -18.25
CA ILE A 541 -5.99 2.82 -19.26
C ILE A 541 -7.16 1.87 -18.98
N MET A 542 -8.40 2.35 -19.21
CA MET A 542 -9.63 1.58 -18.98
C MET A 542 -9.68 0.31 -19.85
N PRO A 543 -10.35 -0.78 -19.42
CA PRO A 543 -10.37 -2.04 -20.16
C PRO A 543 -10.92 -1.98 -21.60
N HIS A 544 -11.69 -0.95 -21.95
CA HIS A 544 -12.23 -0.74 -23.29
C HIS A 544 -11.33 0.11 -24.20
N HIS A 545 -10.21 0.65 -23.71
CA HIS A 545 -9.27 1.41 -24.54
C HIS A 545 -8.38 0.48 -25.37
N LEU A 546 -8.28 0.74 -26.66
CA LEU A 546 -7.49 -0.06 -27.59
C LEU A 546 -5.98 0.04 -27.29
N LYS A 547 -5.34 -1.09 -26.97
CA LYS A 547 -3.89 -1.18 -26.73
C LYS A 547 -3.12 -1.36 -28.04
N VAL A 548 -2.85 -0.27 -28.76
CA VAL A 548 -2.00 -0.29 -29.95
C VAL A 548 -0.53 -0.42 -29.54
N SER A 549 0.12 -1.52 -29.90
CA SER A 549 1.53 -1.77 -29.55
C SER A 549 2.48 -0.93 -30.42
N SER A 550 3.38 -0.19 -29.79
CA SER A 550 4.44 0.57 -30.48
C SER A 550 5.40 -0.30 -31.32
N ASN A 551 5.43 -1.62 -31.08
CA ASN A 551 6.23 -2.56 -31.86
C ASN A 551 5.65 -2.81 -33.27
N LEU A 552 4.41 -2.39 -33.58
CA LEU A 552 3.81 -2.52 -34.92
C LEU A 552 4.60 -1.82 -36.04
N PHE A 553 5.49 -0.88 -35.68
CA PHE A 553 6.36 -0.14 -36.60
C PHE A 553 7.86 -0.44 -36.38
N ARG A 554 8.19 -1.50 -35.63
CA ARG A 554 9.58 -1.98 -35.45
C ARG A 554 9.83 -3.18 -36.35
N THR A 555 10.22 -2.89 -37.59
CA THR A 555 10.86 -3.81 -38.53
C THR A 555 12.28 -4.13 -38.10
#